data_AF-A0A957NZD5-F1
#
_entry.id   AF-A0A957NZD5-F1
#
_cell.length_a   1.000
_cell.length_b   1.000
_cell.length_c   1.000
_cell.angle_alpha   90.00
_cell.angle_beta   90.00
_cell.angle_gamma   90.00
#
_symmetry.space_group_name_H-M   'P 1'
#
loop_
_entity.id
_entity.type
_entity.pdbx_description
1 polymer ?
#
loop_
_entity_poly.entity_id
_entity_poly.type
_entity_poly.pdbx_seq_one_letter_code
_entity_poly.pdbx_strand_id
1 'polypeptide(L)'
;MRQLRFLFQEPGLIEAVAIEPNEQPDIDINTLGYRSSWVADLMVDYDPKTRRPYAFMASNFDKTYPLVIWALKIHMHDERFDVPQAGLHAVPLDEAFSWAYAHFILEDHLPALEFNSQSHPTNISAQVLQYAALT
;
A
#
# COMPACT_ATOMS: atom_id res chain seq x y z
N MET A 1 11.14 -11.00 -7.14
CA MET A 1 10.31 -9.79 -6.94
C MET A 1 9.78 -9.85 -5.52
N ARG A 2 9.76 -8.73 -4.80
CA ARG A 2 9.34 -8.71 -3.39
C ARG A 2 7.82 -8.84 -3.28
N GLN A 3 7.37 -9.54 -2.26
CA GLN A 3 5.96 -9.64 -1.90
C GLN A 3 5.62 -8.53 -0.91
N LEU A 4 4.56 -7.78 -1.15
CA LEU A 4 4.03 -6.80 -0.23
C LEU A 4 2.87 -7.41 0.53
N ARG A 5 2.97 -7.40 1.86
CA ARG A 5 1.93 -7.84 2.77
C ARG A 5 1.38 -6.66 3.54
N PHE A 6 0.07 -6.42 3.41
CA PHE A 6 -0.64 -5.45 4.20
C PHE A 6 -1.09 -6.02 5.55
N LEU A 7 -0.87 -5.24 6.59
CA LEU A 7 -1.32 -5.44 7.95
C LEU A 7 -2.24 -4.27 8.30
N PHE A 8 -3.49 -4.59 8.66
CA PHE A 8 -4.42 -3.62 9.20
C PHE A 8 -4.26 -3.58 10.71
N GLN A 9 -3.92 -2.41 11.25
CA GLN A 9 -3.70 -2.23 12.68
C GLN A 9 -4.94 -1.59 13.33
N GLU A 10 -5.41 -0.47 12.78
CA GLU A 10 -6.60 0.27 13.23
C GLU A 10 -7.17 1.11 12.08
N PRO A 11 -8.41 1.65 12.18
CA PRO A 11 -9.01 2.45 11.11
C PRO A 11 -8.12 3.62 10.68
N GLY A 12 -7.77 3.65 9.39
CA GLY A 12 -6.87 4.65 8.82
C GLY A 12 -5.37 4.39 9.05
N LEU A 13 -4.96 3.34 9.77
CA LEU A 13 -3.56 2.93 9.90
C LEU A 13 -3.30 1.67 9.07
N ILE A 14 -2.61 1.85 7.95
CA ILE A 14 -2.20 0.74 7.07
C ILE A 14 -0.69 0.57 7.14
N GLU A 15 -0.25 -0.65 7.43
CA GLU A 15 1.15 -1.04 7.37
C GLU A 15 1.35 -2.03 6.22
N ALA A 16 2.41 -1.86 5.44
CA ALA A 16 2.77 -2.73 4.33
C ALA A 16 4.22 -3.16 4.48
N VAL A 17 4.47 -4.46 4.47
CA VAL A 17 5.80 -5.05 4.66
C VAL A 17 6.24 -5.73 3.36
N ALA A 18 7.41 -5.34 2.85
CA ALA A 18 8.02 -5.92 1.67
C ALA A 18 8.97 -7.07 2.06
N ILE A 19 8.61 -8.28 1.65
CA ILE A 19 9.30 -9.53 1.99
C ILE A 19 9.97 -10.08 0.73
N GLU A 20 11.23 -10.51 0.83
CA GLU A 20 11.87 -11.18 -0.30
C GLU A 20 11.25 -12.57 -0.53
N PRO A 21 11.13 -13.03 -1.80
CA PRO A 21 10.59 -14.34 -2.07
C PRO A 21 11.53 -15.39 -1.46
N ASN A 22 10.97 -16.21 -0.56
CA ASN A 22 11.64 -17.23 0.27
C ASN A 22 12.27 -16.74 1.59
N GLU A 23 12.13 -15.47 1.95
CA GLU A 23 12.44 -15.01 3.29
C GLU A 23 11.26 -15.33 4.21
N GLN A 24 11.52 -16.02 5.32
CA GLN A 24 10.50 -16.09 6.37
C GLN A 24 10.34 -14.67 6.93
N PRO A 25 9.10 -14.19 7.18
CA PRO A 25 8.91 -12.91 7.85
C PRO A 25 9.54 -13.02 9.25
N ASP A 26 10.79 -12.60 9.35
CA ASP A 26 11.57 -12.71 10.58
C ASP A 26 10.94 -11.75 11.60
N ILE A 27 10.60 -12.30 12.77
CA ILE A 27 9.99 -11.57 13.87
C ILE A 27 10.99 -10.57 14.51
N ASP A 28 12.28 -10.70 14.17
CA ASP A 28 13.41 -9.96 14.77
C ASP A 28 14.29 -9.23 13.74
N ILE A 29 13.70 -8.67 12.67
CA ILE A 29 14.48 -7.74 11.84
C ILE A 29 14.80 -6.50 12.69
N ASN A 30 16.08 -6.35 13.01
CA ASN A 30 16.61 -5.21 13.74
C ASN A 30 16.57 -3.97 12.82
N THR A 31 15.42 -3.34 12.69
CA THR A 31 15.22 -2.20 11.79
C THR A 31 15.74 -0.90 12.40
N LEU A 32 15.85 0.14 11.56
CA LEU A 32 16.24 1.49 12.02
C LEU A 32 15.04 2.31 12.52
N GLY A 33 13.84 1.72 12.50
CA GLY A 33 12.57 2.34 12.82
C GLY A 33 12.02 3.20 11.69
N TYR A 34 10.71 3.44 11.74
CA TYR A 34 9.99 4.29 10.79
C TYR A 34 10.57 5.70 10.71
N ARG A 35 10.83 6.16 9.48
CA ARG A 35 11.33 7.50 9.16
C ARG A 35 10.35 8.22 8.23
N SER A 36 10.37 9.55 8.26
CA SER A 36 9.56 10.34 7.33
C SER A 36 9.96 10.04 5.88
N SER A 37 8.94 9.87 5.02
CA SER A 37 9.11 9.75 3.58
C SER A 37 9.00 11.08 2.84
N TRP A 38 8.88 12.20 3.56
CA TRP A 38 8.50 13.54 3.05
C TRP A 38 7.08 13.64 2.49
N VAL A 39 6.36 12.53 2.44
CA VAL A 39 4.94 12.46 2.15
C VAL A 39 4.19 12.53 3.48
N ALA A 40 3.16 13.37 3.55
CA ALA A 40 2.38 13.52 4.77
C ALA A 40 1.77 12.17 5.15
N ASP A 41 1.91 11.83 6.43
CA ASP A 41 1.40 10.60 7.05
C ASP A 41 1.89 9.27 6.46
N LEU A 42 2.89 9.27 5.57
CA LEU A 42 3.59 8.07 5.12
C LEU A 42 4.99 8.02 5.73
N MET A 43 5.25 6.94 6.46
CA MET A 43 6.57 6.63 7.02
C MET A 43 7.13 5.37 6.38
N VAL A 44 8.45 5.30 6.29
CA VAL A 44 9.17 4.17 5.68
C VAL A 44 10.25 3.70 6.64
N ASP A 45 10.32 2.40 6.85
CA ASP A 45 11.46 1.75 7.49
C ASP A 45 12.33 1.07 6.43
N TYR A 46 13.63 1.04 6.68
CA TYR A 46 14.63 0.55 5.75
C TYR A 46 15.40 -0.59 6.40
N ASP A 47 15.65 -1.65 5.62
CA ASP A 47 16.56 -2.71 6.04
C ASP A 47 17.97 -2.11 6.24
N PRO A 48 18.60 -2.25 7.44
CA PRO A 48 19.92 -1.68 7.71
C PRO A 48 21.03 -2.25 6.83
N LYS A 49 20.87 -3.48 6.32
CA LYS A 49 21.88 -4.16 5.48
C LYS A 49 21.79 -3.70 4.03
N THR A 50 20.60 -3.76 3.44
CA THR A 50 20.41 -3.46 2.01
C THR A 50 20.08 -2.00 1.74
N ARG A 51 19.66 -1.25 2.77
CA ARG A 51 19.12 0.12 2.69
C ARG A 51 17.91 0.25 1.77
N ARG A 52 17.23 -0.86 1.45
CA ARG A 52 16.00 -0.85 0.67
C ARG A 52 14.81 -0.60 1.59
N PRO A 53 13.75 0.07 1.11
CA PRO A 53 12.48 0.17 1.84
C PRO A 53 11.97 -1.24 2.18
N TYR A 54 11.73 -1.49 3.47
CA TYR A 54 11.26 -2.77 3.99
C TYR A 54 9.83 -2.67 4.50
N ALA A 55 9.47 -1.58 5.18
CA ALA A 55 8.11 -1.38 5.67
C ALA A 55 7.61 0.04 5.36
N PHE A 56 6.31 0.15 5.15
CA PHE A 56 5.61 1.39 4.83
C PHE A 56 4.41 1.52 5.76
N MET A 57 4.26 2.65 6.42
CA MET A 57 3.14 2.92 7.31
C MET A 57 2.45 4.19 6.88
N ALA A 58 1.18 4.08 6.48
CA ALA A 58 0.31 5.22 6.23
C ALA A 58 -0.61 5.42 7.44
N SER A 59 -0.35 6.45 8.24
CA SER A 59 -1.22 6.88 9.33
C SER A 59 -2.36 7.76 8.80
N ASN A 60 -3.52 7.79 9.45
CA ASN A 60 -4.67 8.62 9.02
C ASN A 60 -5.03 8.50 7.53
N PHE A 61 -4.77 7.35 6.92
CA PHE A 61 -4.82 7.15 5.48
C PHE A 61 -6.21 7.38 4.90
N ASP A 62 -7.27 7.18 5.69
CA ASP A 62 -8.64 7.58 5.33
C ASP A 62 -8.71 9.03 4.83
N LYS A 63 -8.05 9.95 5.54
CA LYS A 63 -8.08 11.40 5.26
C LYS A 63 -7.00 11.85 4.29
N THR A 64 -5.88 11.16 4.24
CA THR A 64 -4.71 11.55 3.44
C THR A 64 -4.52 10.70 2.19
N TYR A 65 -5.45 9.78 1.91
CA TYR A 65 -5.40 8.84 0.78
C TYR A 65 -4.97 9.49 -0.54
N PRO A 66 -5.64 10.56 -1.03
CA PRO A 66 -5.27 11.13 -2.33
C PRO A 66 -3.81 11.61 -2.36
N LEU A 67 -3.35 12.24 -1.27
CA LEU A 67 -1.99 12.76 -1.17
C LEU A 67 -0.96 11.64 -1.15
N VAL A 68 -1.20 10.59 -0.37
CA VAL A 68 -0.30 9.43 -0.27
C VAL A 68 -0.21 8.72 -1.61
N ILE A 69 -1.32 8.45 -2.30
CA ILE A 69 -1.32 7.80 -3.63
C ILE A 69 -0.57 8.63 -4.66
N TRP A 70 -0.83 9.94 -4.72
CA TRP A 70 -0.13 10.83 -5.65
C TRP A 70 1.38 10.84 -5.39
N ALA A 71 1.79 10.90 -4.13
CA ALA A 71 3.20 10.93 -3.80
C ALA A 71 3.90 9.60 -4.11
N LEU A 72 3.26 8.46 -3.83
CA LEU A 72 3.76 7.14 -4.20
C LEU A 72 3.95 7.01 -5.71
N LYS A 73 2.99 7.51 -6.48
CA LYS A 73 3.04 7.54 -7.95
C LYS A 73 4.16 8.44 -8.51
N ILE A 74 4.58 9.46 -7.78
CA ILE A 74 5.67 10.35 -8.22
C ILE A 74 7.03 9.80 -7.78
N HIS A 75 7.15 9.31 -6.55
CA HIS A 75 8.43 9.04 -5.92
C HIS A 75 8.83 7.57 -5.91
N MET A 76 7.88 6.65 -6.04
CA MET A 76 8.11 5.20 -5.86
C MET A 76 7.48 4.35 -6.95
N HIS A 77 7.06 4.95 -8.07
CA HIS A 77 6.37 4.25 -9.13
C HIS A 77 7.23 3.19 -9.82
N ASP A 78 8.56 3.24 -9.72
CA ASP A 78 9.45 2.26 -10.35
C ASP A 78 9.54 0.94 -9.56
N GLU A 79 9.31 0.96 -8.24
CA GLU A 79 9.31 -0.27 -7.45
C GLU A 79 8.04 -1.08 -7.71
N ARG A 80 8.20 -2.36 -8.05
CA ARG A 80 7.11 -3.31 -8.29
C ARG A 80 7.06 -4.39 -7.23
N PHE A 81 5.85 -4.76 -6.86
CA PHE A 81 5.57 -5.75 -5.83
C PHE A 81 4.51 -6.74 -6.28
N ASP A 82 4.62 -7.95 -5.76
CA ASP A 82 3.51 -8.89 -5.75
C ASP A 82 2.66 -8.66 -4.52
N VAL A 83 1.33 -8.65 -4.65
CA VAL A 83 0.41 -8.50 -3.53
C VAL A 83 -0.51 -9.72 -3.50
N PRO A 84 -0.08 -10.85 -2.88
CA PRO A 84 -0.87 -12.08 -2.88
C PRO A 84 -2.27 -11.92 -2.27
N GLN A 85 -2.42 -11.06 -1.26
CA GLN A 85 -3.72 -10.75 -0.64
C GLN A 85 -4.73 -10.14 -1.62
N ALA A 86 -4.23 -9.46 -2.66
CA ALA A 86 -5.02 -8.79 -3.67
C ALA A 86 -5.07 -9.57 -5.00
N GLY A 87 -4.31 -10.66 -5.13
CA GLY A 87 -4.09 -11.33 -6.43
C GLY A 87 -3.37 -10.45 -7.47
N LEU A 88 -2.67 -9.40 -7.04
CA LEU A 88 -1.96 -8.48 -7.94
C LEU A 88 -0.51 -8.91 -8.14
N HIS A 89 -0.02 -8.77 -9.37
CA HIS A 89 1.34 -9.16 -9.76
C HIS A 89 2.09 -7.98 -10.36
N ALA A 90 3.34 -7.77 -9.92
CA ALA A 90 4.22 -6.72 -10.44
C ALA A 90 3.60 -5.32 -10.49
N VAL A 91 2.82 -4.94 -9.48
CA VAL A 91 2.15 -3.63 -9.39
C VAL A 91 3.00 -2.61 -8.62
N PRO A 92 2.91 -1.32 -8.95
CA PRO A 92 3.58 -0.28 -8.17
C PRO A 92 2.89 -0.05 -6.82
N LEU A 93 3.60 0.64 -5.92
CA LEU A 93 3.13 0.83 -4.55
C LEU A 93 1.83 1.65 -4.46
N ASP A 94 1.62 2.60 -5.38
CA ASP A 94 0.38 3.38 -5.46
C ASP A 94 -0.85 2.52 -5.79
N GLU A 95 -0.69 1.51 -6.66
CA GLU A 95 -1.76 0.57 -6.99
C GLU A 95 -2.05 -0.36 -5.80
N ALA A 96 -1.00 -0.86 -5.15
CA ALA A 96 -1.12 -1.71 -3.96
C ALA A 96 -1.83 -0.98 -2.79
N PHE A 97 -1.44 0.25 -2.49
CA PHE A 97 -2.09 1.08 -1.47
C PHE A 97 -3.52 1.47 -1.84
N SER A 98 -3.83 1.59 -3.13
CA SER A 98 -5.20 1.85 -3.59
C SER A 98 -6.12 0.66 -3.35
N TRP A 99 -5.63 -0.56 -3.58
CA TRP A 99 -6.34 -1.77 -3.17
C TRP A 99 -6.55 -1.81 -1.64
N ALA A 100 -5.50 -1.53 -0.87
CA ALA A 100 -5.57 -1.56 0.59
C ALA A 100 -6.59 -0.54 1.14
N TYR A 101 -6.68 0.65 0.55
CA TYR A 101 -7.71 1.63 0.90
C TYR A 101 -9.12 1.12 0.59
N ALA A 102 -9.34 0.58 -0.61
CA ALA A 102 -10.63 0.05 -1.01
C ALA A 102 -11.10 -1.09 -0.07
N HIS A 103 -10.19 -1.98 0.34
CA HIS A 103 -10.51 -3.17 1.12
C HIS A 103 -10.57 -2.90 2.63
N PHE A 104 -9.63 -2.15 3.19
CA PHE A 104 -9.54 -2.00 4.64
C PHE A 104 -10.22 -0.74 5.20
N ILE A 105 -10.51 0.24 4.35
CA ILE A 105 -11.10 1.52 4.79
C ILE A 105 -12.49 1.70 4.20
N LEU A 106 -12.65 1.41 2.91
CA LEU A 106 -13.90 1.68 2.24
C LEU A 106 -14.93 0.53 2.25
N GLU A 107 -14.55 -0.71 2.55
CA GLU A 107 -15.46 -1.87 2.42
C GLU A 107 -16.73 -1.74 3.28
N ASP A 108 -16.68 -1.01 4.39
CA ASP A 108 -17.85 -0.70 5.23
C ASP A 108 -18.72 0.46 4.70
N HIS A 109 -18.21 1.23 3.74
CA HIS A 109 -18.83 2.47 3.23
C HIS A 109 -19.16 2.43 1.74
N LEU A 110 -18.60 1.47 0.98
CA LEU A 110 -18.89 1.29 -0.44
C LEU A 110 -20.15 0.45 -0.61
N PRO A 111 -21.19 0.94 -1.33
CA PRO A 111 -22.23 0.05 -1.81
C PRO A 111 -21.57 -0.96 -2.74
N ALA A 112 -21.60 -2.25 -2.37
CA ALA A 112 -20.97 -3.39 -3.03
C ALA A 112 -20.50 -3.06 -4.46
N LEU A 113 -19.30 -2.49 -4.57
CA LEU A 113 -18.68 -2.32 -5.87
C LEU A 113 -18.39 -3.74 -6.31
N GLU A 114 -19.16 -4.24 -7.27
CA GLU A 114 -18.84 -5.47 -7.97
C GLU A 114 -17.49 -5.23 -8.66
N PHE A 115 -16.40 -5.47 -7.94
CA PHE A 115 -15.06 -5.61 -8.49
C PHE A 115 -15.12 -6.84 -9.38
N ASN A 116 -15.58 -6.65 -10.61
CA ASN A 116 -15.61 -7.69 -11.63
C ASN A 116 -14.15 -8.11 -11.88
N SER A 117 -13.74 -9.21 -11.25
CA SER A 117 -12.40 -9.79 -11.33
C SER A 117 -11.99 -10.26 -12.75
N GLN A 118 -12.71 -9.84 -13.80
CA GLN A 118 -12.53 -10.32 -15.17
C GLN A 118 -12.61 -9.25 -16.27
N SER A 119 -12.81 -7.96 -15.98
CA SER A 119 -12.93 -6.93 -17.03
C SER A 119 -11.86 -5.84 -16.93
N HIS A 120 -10.71 -6.08 -17.56
CA HIS A 120 -9.60 -5.14 -17.81
C HIS A 120 -8.98 -4.43 -16.58
N PRO A 121 -7.65 -4.18 -16.57
CA PRO A 121 -6.98 -3.45 -15.49
C PRO A 121 -7.31 -1.96 -15.61
N THR A 122 -8.56 -1.59 -15.38
CA THR A 122 -9.00 -0.21 -15.31
C THR A 122 -8.58 0.29 -13.93
N ASN A 123 -7.27 0.54 -13.80
CA ASN A 123 -6.53 1.14 -12.70
C ASN A 123 -7.38 1.36 -11.43
N ILE A 124 -7.30 0.42 -10.47
CA ILE A 124 -8.01 0.49 -9.19
C ILE A 124 -7.80 1.86 -8.52
N SER A 125 -6.58 2.43 -8.62
CA SER A 125 -6.31 3.78 -8.11
C SER A 125 -7.19 4.85 -8.75
N ALA A 126 -7.47 4.77 -10.05
CA ALA A 126 -8.34 5.75 -10.70
C ALA A 126 -9.80 5.66 -10.19
N GLN A 127 -10.31 4.45 -9.98
CA GLN A 127 -11.66 4.22 -9.46
C GLN A 127 -11.79 4.72 -8.02
N VAL A 128 -10.79 4.41 -7.19
CA VAL A 128 -10.76 4.81 -5.79
C VAL A 128 -10.56 6.34 -5.65
N LEU A 129 -9.69 6.94 -6.46
CA LEU A 129 -9.52 8.41 -6.49
C LEU A 129 -10.80 9.13 -6.93
N GLN A 130 -11.58 8.56 -7.85
CA GLN A 130 -12.89 9.11 -8.22
C GLN A 130 -13.88 9.04 -7.05
N TYR A 131 -13.93 7.93 -6.32
CA TYR A 131 -14.77 7.83 -5.13
C TYR A 131 -14.38 8.85 -4.05
N ALA A 132 -13.09 8.94 -3.71
CA ALA A 132 -12.58 9.88 -2.72
C ALA A 132 -12.80 11.35 -3.10
N ALA A 133 -12.98 11.67 -4.39
CA ALA A 133 -13.33 13.02 -4.85
C ALA A 133 -14.83 13.34 -4.73
N LEU A 134 -15.69 12.34 -4.55
CA LEU A 134 -17.15 12.48 -4.44
C LEU A 134 -17.65 12.52 -3.00
N THR A 135 -16.82 12.10 -2.03
CA THR A 135 -17.06 12.15 -0.58
C THR A 135 -16.35 13.34 0.06
#